data_AF-A2E558-F1
#
_entry.id   AF-A2E558-F1
#
_cell.length_a   1.000
_cell.length_b   1.000
_cell.length_c   1.000
_cell.angle_alpha   90.00
_cell.angle_beta   90.00
_cell.angle_gamma   90.00
#
_symmetry.space_group_name_H-M   'P 1'
#
loop_
_entity.id
_entity.type
_entity.pdbx_description
1 polymer ?
#
loop_
_entity_poly.entity_id
_entity_poly.type
_entity_poly.pdbx_seq_one_letter_code
_entity_poly.pdbx_strand_id
1 'polypeptide(L)'
;MILDRKYIGINTYASLDFKIYQLVFEHNITETTKCFKSIDEAKRINIPGKFSILYDLNNSKYIMDDILRHFIIELPELKLINAWKQKNSLTEELEVSGQYSAAGFTPQITEAPMSKWKGLVHSRLLDTGMSTPYTYLDGNPGIYYWHFPIGMFCNAPSSYQNSGMPAHRPNSVKRISLWSAISEYQIELNKIKYSCILSIYNSLAFDLLTLIFICS
;
A
#
# COMPACT_ATOMS: atom_id res chain seq x y z
N MET A 1 0.27 12.56 -5.72
CA MET A 1 -0.27 12.79 -4.36
C MET A 1 0.60 12.16 -3.25
N ILE A 2 0.52 12.66 -2.00
CA ILE A 2 1.03 11.99 -0.77
C ILE A 2 -0.14 11.96 0.22
N LEU A 3 -0.32 10.84 0.92
CA LEU A 3 -1.40 10.68 1.91
C LEU A 3 -1.07 11.42 3.21
N ASP A 4 -2.05 12.13 3.75
CA ASP A 4 -1.94 12.74 5.08
C ASP A 4 -2.02 11.66 6.17
N ARG A 5 -0.96 11.54 6.97
CA ARG A 5 -0.79 10.46 7.95
C ARG A 5 -1.33 10.89 9.31
N LYS A 6 -2.22 10.09 9.89
CA LYS A 6 -2.76 10.25 11.24
C LYS A 6 -2.26 9.13 12.15
N TYR A 7 -1.67 9.48 13.28
CA TYR A 7 -1.12 8.53 14.25
C TYR A 7 -2.12 8.34 15.40
N ILE A 8 -2.56 7.10 15.62
CA ILE A 8 -3.49 6.76 16.71
C ILE A 8 -2.92 5.55 17.44
N GLY A 9 -2.39 5.78 18.65
CA GLY A 9 -1.64 4.77 19.39
C GLY A 9 -0.43 4.28 18.60
N ILE A 10 -0.31 2.98 18.40
CA ILE A 10 0.77 2.35 17.63
C ILE A 10 0.49 2.25 16.13
N ASN A 11 -0.72 2.62 15.69
CA ASN A 11 -1.17 2.47 14.31
C ASN A 11 -1.08 3.81 13.56
N THR A 12 -0.83 3.71 12.26
CA THR A 12 -0.83 4.86 11.34
C THR A 12 -1.98 4.69 10.35
N TYR A 13 -2.73 5.75 10.14
CA TYR A 13 -3.89 5.80 9.27
C TYR A 13 -3.78 6.92 8.24
N ALA A 14 -4.54 6.82 7.17
CA ALA A 14 -4.77 7.86 6.18
C ALA A 14 -6.23 7.78 5.69
N SER A 15 -6.70 8.82 5.02
CA SER A 15 -8.03 8.83 4.40
C SER A 15 -7.96 9.20 2.92
N LEU A 16 -8.72 8.47 2.09
CA LEU A 16 -8.89 8.75 0.66
C LEU A 16 -10.27 8.26 0.22
N ASP A 17 -11.00 9.05 -0.58
CA ASP A 17 -12.35 8.73 -1.07
C ASP A 17 -13.30 8.18 0.01
N PHE A 18 -13.36 8.91 1.13
CA PHE A 18 -14.17 8.60 2.32
C PHE A 18 -13.84 7.26 3.01
N LYS A 19 -12.76 6.58 2.63
CA LYS A 19 -12.28 5.35 3.30
C LYS A 19 -11.13 5.67 4.23
N ILE A 20 -11.06 4.91 5.31
CA ILE A 20 -9.91 4.91 6.22
C ILE A 20 -8.98 3.78 5.79
N TYR A 21 -7.71 4.11 5.64
CA TYR A 21 -6.65 3.17 5.31
C TYR A 21 -5.70 3.03 6.49
N GLN A 22 -5.36 1.79 6.84
CA GLN A 22 -4.30 1.48 7.80
C GLN A 22 -2.99 1.27 7.04
N LEU A 23 -1.89 1.84 7.54
CA LEU A 23 -0.55 1.49 7.08
C LEU A 23 -0.31 0.03 7.44
N VAL A 24 -0.02 -0.82 6.45
CA VAL A 24 0.23 -2.25 6.65
C VAL A 24 1.67 -2.65 6.35
N PHE A 25 2.39 -1.82 5.61
CA PHE A 25 3.81 -1.99 5.35
C PHE A 25 4.46 -0.65 5.00
N GLU A 26 5.67 -0.45 5.49
CA GLU A 26 6.57 0.62 5.06
C GLU A 26 8.00 0.09 4.98
N HIS A 27 8.66 0.40 3.88
CA HIS A 27 10.10 0.21 3.74
C HIS A 27 10.72 1.53 3.33
N ASN A 28 11.64 2.03 4.14
CA ASN A 28 12.50 3.15 3.84
C ASN A 28 13.95 2.65 3.82
N ILE A 29 14.54 2.57 2.63
CA ILE A 29 15.92 2.13 2.42
C ILE A 29 16.88 3.19 2.95
N THR A 30 17.57 2.82 4.01
CA THR A 30 18.71 3.54 4.58
C THR A 30 19.94 2.64 4.59
N GLU A 31 21.08 3.14 5.08
CA GLU A 31 22.29 2.33 5.22
C GLU A 31 22.08 1.06 6.05
N THR A 32 21.20 1.11 7.06
CA THR A 32 20.94 0.01 8.01
C THR A 32 19.68 -0.81 7.68
N THR A 33 18.83 -0.35 6.75
CA THR A 33 17.51 -0.97 6.45
C THR A 33 17.36 -1.34 4.97
N LYS A 34 18.44 -1.69 4.28
CA LYS A 34 18.46 -1.89 2.82
C LYS A 34 17.46 -2.92 2.29
N CYS A 35 17.17 -3.99 3.03
CA CYS A 35 16.45 -5.16 2.55
C CYS A 35 15.90 -6.00 3.71
N PHE A 36 14.96 -6.91 3.44
CA PHE A 36 14.44 -7.90 4.39
C PHE A 36 15.22 -9.21 4.30
N LYS A 37 15.53 -9.84 5.43
CA LYS A 37 16.35 -11.06 5.48
C LYS A 37 15.55 -12.32 5.19
N SER A 38 14.24 -12.30 5.39
CA SER A 38 13.36 -13.45 5.21
C SER A 38 11.91 -13.02 4.95
N ILE A 39 11.09 -13.98 4.51
CA ILE A 39 9.63 -13.82 4.39
C ILE A 39 9.03 -13.40 5.73
N ASP A 40 9.47 -13.99 6.85
CA ASP A 40 8.96 -13.65 8.17
C ASP A 40 9.22 -12.19 8.54
N GLU A 41 10.43 -11.69 8.24
CA GLU A 41 10.75 -10.27 8.44
C GLU A 41 9.90 -9.37 7.54
N ALA A 42 9.72 -9.75 6.27
CA ALA A 42 8.88 -9.02 5.33
C ALA A 42 7.42 -8.98 5.78
N LYS A 43 6.92 -10.02 6.45
CA LYS A 43 5.55 -10.11 6.96
C LYS A 43 5.34 -9.40 8.28
N ARG A 44 6.35 -9.37 9.15
CA ARG A 44 6.27 -8.86 10.52
C ARG A 44 7.58 -8.22 10.94
N ILE A 45 7.57 -6.88 11.03
CA ILE A 45 8.67 -6.12 11.62
C ILE A 45 8.17 -4.76 12.10
N ASN A 46 8.81 -4.21 13.13
CA ASN A 46 8.56 -2.85 13.59
C ASN A 46 9.86 -2.24 14.13
N ILE A 47 10.65 -1.65 13.24
CA ILE A 47 11.89 -0.94 13.58
C ILE A 47 11.95 0.37 12.78
N PRO A 48 12.81 1.34 13.15
CA PRO A 48 13.02 2.53 12.33
C PRO A 48 13.34 2.15 10.88
N GLY A 49 12.59 2.69 9.92
CA GLY A 49 12.75 2.44 8.49
C GLY A 49 12.15 1.13 7.94
N LYS A 50 11.62 0.24 8.79
CA LYS A 50 10.85 -0.93 8.36
C LYS A 50 9.68 -1.22 9.28
N PHE A 51 8.50 -1.20 8.70
CA PHE A 51 7.28 -1.59 9.38
C PHE A 51 6.53 -2.60 8.50
N SER A 52 5.98 -3.66 9.10
CA SER A 52 5.14 -4.62 8.41
C SER A 52 4.22 -5.35 9.36
N ILE A 53 2.94 -5.38 8.99
CA ILE A 53 1.90 -6.22 9.57
C ILE A 53 1.18 -7.02 8.47
N LEU A 54 1.88 -7.35 7.38
CA LEU A 54 1.28 -8.07 6.23
C LEU A 54 0.67 -9.41 6.65
N TYR A 55 1.16 -10.03 7.73
CA TYR A 55 0.55 -11.24 8.30
C TYR A 55 -0.94 -11.09 8.67
N ASP A 56 -1.39 -9.86 8.91
CA ASP A 56 -2.76 -9.54 9.34
C ASP A 56 -3.70 -9.34 8.15
N LEU A 57 -3.19 -9.22 6.91
CA LEU A 57 -4.02 -8.90 5.73
C LEU A 57 -5.14 -9.92 5.44
N ASN A 58 -5.06 -11.14 5.96
CA ASN A 58 -6.15 -12.12 5.82
C ASN A 58 -7.36 -11.82 6.71
N ASN A 59 -7.22 -10.93 7.69
CA ASN A 59 -8.29 -10.52 8.59
C ASN A 59 -9.48 -9.91 7.82
N SER A 60 -10.70 -10.20 8.27
CA SER A 60 -11.94 -9.70 7.69
C SER A 60 -12.08 -8.17 7.77
N LYS A 61 -11.35 -7.51 8.68
CA LYS A 61 -11.32 -6.03 8.74
C LYS A 61 -10.84 -5.37 7.46
N TYR A 62 -10.08 -6.07 6.61
CA TYR A 62 -9.57 -5.54 5.35
C TYR A 62 -10.43 -5.94 4.13
N ILE A 63 -11.62 -6.51 4.37
CA ILE A 63 -12.61 -6.84 3.35
C ILE A 63 -13.70 -5.78 3.43
N MET A 64 -13.93 -5.07 2.33
CA MET A 64 -14.93 -4.02 2.24
C MET A 64 -16.30 -4.61 1.87
N ASP A 65 -17.35 -3.78 1.91
CA ASP A 65 -18.73 -4.20 1.64
C ASP A 65 -18.93 -4.75 0.22
N ASP A 66 -18.09 -4.33 -0.72
CA ASP A 66 -18.05 -4.85 -2.10
C ASP A 66 -17.29 -6.17 -2.20
N ILE A 67 -17.00 -6.85 -1.07
CA ILE A 67 -16.25 -8.10 -0.90
C ILE A 67 -14.82 -8.06 -1.47
N LEU A 68 -14.32 -6.88 -1.81
CA LEU A 68 -12.97 -6.66 -2.30
C LEU A 68 -12.08 -6.06 -1.21
N ARG A 69 -10.78 -6.16 -1.43
CA ARG A 69 -9.75 -5.54 -0.61
C ARG A 69 -9.23 -4.33 -1.36
N HIS A 70 -9.24 -3.16 -0.71
CA HIS A 70 -8.84 -1.89 -1.32
C HIS A 70 -7.47 -1.52 -0.78
N PHE A 71 -6.56 -1.18 -1.67
CA PHE A 71 -5.16 -0.92 -1.34
C PHE A 71 -4.67 0.37 -1.96
N ILE A 72 -3.66 0.97 -1.33
CA ILE A 72 -2.88 2.06 -1.90
C ILE A 72 -1.40 1.72 -1.73
N ILE A 73 -0.63 1.87 -2.80
CA ILE A 73 0.83 1.91 -2.76
C ILE A 73 1.23 3.36 -2.98
N GLU A 74 1.94 3.90 -2.01
CA GLU A 74 2.46 5.25 -2.01
C GLU A 74 3.96 5.21 -2.32
N LEU A 75 4.38 6.08 -3.23
CA LEU A 75 5.77 6.24 -3.69
C LEU A 75 6.21 7.68 -3.37
N PRO A 76 6.65 7.96 -2.12
CA PRO A 76 6.84 9.33 -1.65
C PRO A 76 7.83 10.16 -2.46
N GLU A 77 8.94 9.58 -2.93
CA GLU A 77 9.94 10.33 -3.72
C GLU A 77 9.39 10.80 -5.07
N LEU A 78 8.46 10.04 -5.65
CA LEU A 78 7.78 10.43 -6.89
C LEU A 78 6.59 11.35 -6.62
N LYS A 79 6.13 11.44 -5.37
CA LYS A 79 4.85 12.06 -4.98
C LYS A 79 3.69 11.48 -5.77
N LEU A 80 3.66 10.15 -5.95
CA LEU A 80 2.63 9.44 -6.71
C LEU A 80 2.03 8.31 -5.86
N ILE A 81 0.78 7.96 -6.16
CA ILE A 81 0.15 6.76 -5.63
C ILE A 81 -0.44 5.88 -6.74
N ASN A 82 -0.60 4.60 -6.45
CA ASN A 82 -1.58 3.75 -7.13
C ASN A 82 -2.57 3.21 -6.09
N ALA A 83 -3.86 3.40 -6.32
CA ALA A 83 -4.96 2.82 -5.56
C ALA A 83 -5.71 1.81 -6.43
N TRP A 84 -6.05 0.66 -5.87
CA TRP A 84 -6.73 -0.41 -6.59
C TRP A 84 -7.52 -1.30 -5.64
N LYS A 85 -8.35 -2.15 -6.23
CA LYS A 85 -9.04 -3.25 -5.57
C LYS A 85 -8.54 -4.58 -6.09
N GLN A 86 -8.57 -5.61 -5.25
CA GLN A 86 -8.43 -7.00 -5.69
C GLN A 86 -9.22 -7.93 -4.77
N LYS A 87 -9.52 -9.13 -5.27
CA LYS A 87 -10.34 -10.11 -4.56
C LYS A 87 -9.57 -10.79 -3.44
N ASN A 88 -8.36 -11.25 -3.73
CA ASN A 88 -7.57 -12.05 -2.79
C ASN A 88 -6.63 -11.16 -1.96
N SER A 89 -6.24 -11.67 -0.80
CA SER A 89 -5.15 -11.09 -0.02
C SER A 89 -3.84 -11.15 -0.81
N LEU A 90 -3.07 -10.06 -0.76
CA LEU A 90 -1.80 -9.93 -1.48
C LEU A 90 -0.81 -11.05 -1.09
N THR A 91 -0.89 -11.54 0.15
CA THR A 91 0.03 -12.54 0.72
C THR A 91 -0.33 -13.98 0.35
N GLU A 92 -1.55 -14.21 -0.12
CA GLU A 92 -2.09 -15.55 -0.40
C GLU A 92 -2.23 -15.81 -1.91
N GLU A 93 -2.45 -14.77 -2.71
CA GLU A 93 -2.44 -14.91 -4.16
C GLU A 93 -1.01 -15.11 -4.65
N LEU A 94 -0.76 -16.30 -5.18
CA LEU A 94 0.55 -16.68 -5.67
C LEU A 94 0.74 -16.17 -7.10
N GLU A 95 1.94 -15.67 -7.38
CA GLU A 95 2.34 -15.33 -8.73
C GLU A 95 2.43 -16.59 -9.61
N VAL A 96 1.88 -16.50 -10.84
CA VAL A 96 1.88 -17.58 -11.82
C VAL A 96 2.32 -17.05 -13.18
N SER A 97 3.21 -17.76 -13.87
CA SER A 97 3.68 -17.38 -15.20
C SER A 97 2.52 -17.29 -16.20
N GLY A 98 2.48 -16.20 -16.98
CA GLY A 98 1.38 -15.93 -17.91
C GLY A 98 0.13 -15.33 -17.28
N GLN A 99 0.06 -15.20 -15.96
CA GLN A 99 -1.00 -14.49 -15.25
C GLN A 99 -0.57 -13.05 -14.94
N TYR A 100 -0.95 -12.13 -15.82
CA TYR A 100 -0.50 -10.73 -15.78
C TYR A 100 -1.35 -9.81 -14.90
N SER A 101 -2.21 -10.34 -14.05
CA SER A 101 -3.03 -9.53 -13.13
C SER A 101 -3.49 -10.31 -11.91
N ALA A 102 -3.55 -9.61 -10.77
CA ALA A 102 -4.19 -10.12 -9.57
C ALA A 102 -5.68 -10.38 -9.80
N ALA A 103 -6.24 -11.38 -9.12
CA ALA A 103 -7.64 -11.75 -9.28
C ALA A 103 -8.56 -10.61 -8.85
N GLY A 104 -9.51 -10.25 -9.72
CA GLY A 104 -10.44 -9.14 -9.47
C GLY A 104 -9.77 -7.76 -9.44
N PHE A 105 -8.56 -7.62 -9.99
CA PHE A 105 -7.86 -6.35 -10.06
C PHE A 105 -8.73 -5.27 -10.71
N THR A 106 -8.95 -4.17 -10.00
CA THR A 106 -9.68 -3.00 -10.50
C THR A 106 -8.91 -1.73 -10.12
N PRO A 107 -8.36 -0.98 -11.08
CA PRO A 107 -7.67 0.28 -10.79
C PRO A 107 -8.66 1.34 -10.31
N GLN A 108 -8.24 2.22 -9.40
CA GLN A 108 -9.03 3.37 -8.94
C GLN A 108 -8.30 4.68 -9.22
N ILE A 109 -7.08 4.82 -8.69
CA ILE A 109 -6.19 5.96 -8.94
C ILE A 109 -4.87 5.39 -9.39
N THR A 110 -4.30 5.93 -10.45
CA THR A 110 -3.15 5.32 -11.10
C THR A 110 -2.22 6.38 -11.63
N GLU A 111 -1.58 7.08 -10.71
CA GLU A 111 -0.69 8.22 -11.04
C GLU A 111 0.74 7.75 -11.34
N ALA A 112 1.18 6.64 -10.74
CA ALA A 112 2.48 6.06 -11.04
C ALA A 112 2.45 5.31 -12.38
N PRO A 113 3.58 5.21 -13.12
CA PRO A 113 3.58 4.73 -14.49
C PRO A 113 2.90 3.36 -14.66
N MET A 114 1.70 3.38 -15.21
CA MET A 114 0.74 2.29 -15.12
C MET A 114 1.00 1.06 -15.98
N SER A 115 1.82 1.18 -17.03
CA SER A 115 1.75 0.24 -18.16
C SER A 115 1.92 -1.22 -17.76
N LYS A 116 2.48 -1.47 -16.57
CA LYS A 116 2.74 -2.79 -15.99
C LYS A 116 2.11 -3.03 -14.60
N TRP A 117 1.43 -2.06 -14.01
CA TRP A 117 0.80 -2.22 -12.69
C TRP A 117 -0.51 -3.00 -12.81
N LYS A 118 -0.60 -4.18 -12.19
CA LYS A 118 -1.76 -5.08 -12.31
C LYS A 118 -2.16 -5.74 -10.99
N GLY A 119 -1.84 -5.09 -9.88
CA GLY A 119 -2.11 -5.55 -8.51
C GLY A 119 -0.93 -6.30 -7.90
N LEU A 120 -0.94 -6.47 -6.58
CA LEU A 120 0.13 -7.15 -5.85
C LEU A 120 -0.22 -8.62 -5.62
N VAL A 121 0.76 -9.47 -5.87
CA VAL A 121 0.71 -10.92 -5.56
C VAL A 121 2.00 -11.36 -4.88
N HIS A 122 1.96 -12.48 -4.17
CA HIS A 122 3.12 -13.11 -3.56
C HIS A 122 4.06 -13.65 -4.65
N SER A 123 5.24 -13.06 -4.75
CA SER A 123 6.24 -13.38 -5.76
C SER A 123 6.69 -14.83 -5.65
N ARG A 124 6.65 -15.54 -6.78
CA ARG A 124 7.16 -16.92 -6.89
C ARG A 124 7.99 -17.13 -8.13
N LEU A 125 7.85 -16.27 -9.13
CA LEU A 125 8.66 -16.38 -10.34
C LEU A 125 10.08 -15.95 -10.00
N LEU A 126 11.02 -16.76 -10.46
CA LEU A 126 12.42 -16.52 -10.26
C LEU A 126 12.87 -15.48 -11.28
N ASP A 127 13.57 -14.46 -10.80
CA ASP A 127 14.32 -13.57 -11.68
C ASP A 127 15.36 -14.39 -12.45
N THR A 128 15.58 -14.07 -13.72
CA THR A 128 16.41 -14.85 -14.64
C THR A 128 17.80 -15.13 -14.03
N GLY A 129 18.10 -16.40 -13.77
CA GLY A 129 19.38 -16.85 -13.24
C GLY A 129 19.47 -17.02 -11.72
N MET A 130 18.35 -16.88 -10.98
CA MET A 130 18.33 -17.04 -9.52
C MET A 130 17.49 -18.23 -9.04
N SER A 131 17.80 -18.73 -7.84
CA SER A 131 17.07 -19.81 -7.17
C SER A 131 15.93 -19.32 -6.26
N THR A 132 15.85 -18.01 -6.00
CA THR A 132 14.84 -17.40 -5.13
C THR A 132 14.38 -16.03 -5.68
N PRO A 133 13.12 -15.61 -5.45
CA PRO A 133 12.66 -14.27 -5.82
C PRO A 133 13.40 -13.15 -5.06
N TYR A 134 13.43 -11.94 -5.62
CA TYR A 134 14.04 -10.76 -4.98
C TYR A 134 13.11 -9.95 -4.09
N THR A 135 11.81 -10.21 -4.10
CA THR A 135 10.81 -9.46 -3.34
C THR A 135 9.75 -10.40 -2.77
N TYR A 136 9.06 -9.97 -1.71
CA TYR A 136 7.96 -10.73 -1.12
C TYR A 136 6.67 -10.60 -1.94
N LEU A 137 6.30 -9.38 -2.36
CA LEU A 137 5.21 -9.13 -3.29
C LEU A 137 5.71 -8.38 -4.53
N ASP A 138 5.07 -8.63 -5.68
CA ASP A 138 5.34 -8.00 -6.97
C ASP A 138 4.05 -7.39 -7.56
N GLY A 139 4.17 -6.17 -8.08
CA GLY A 139 3.07 -5.41 -8.69
C GLY A 139 2.94 -5.59 -10.20
N ASN A 140 3.87 -6.34 -10.80
CA ASN A 140 3.89 -6.71 -12.22
C ASN A 140 3.87 -8.24 -12.40
N PRO A 141 2.81 -8.92 -11.95
CA PRO A 141 2.74 -10.37 -11.88
C PRO A 141 2.94 -11.06 -13.23
N GLY A 142 3.47 -12.28 -13.19
CA GLY A 142 3.47 -13.18 -14.35
C GLY A 142 4.58 -12.89 -15.36
N ILE A 143 5.48 -11.97 -15.04
CA ILE A 143 6.61 -11.54 -15.90
C ILE A 143 7.90 -11.67 -15.08
N TYR A 144 9.00 -12.09 -15.71
CA TYR A 144 10.33 -12.22 -15.08
C TYR A 144 10.97 -10.91 -14.56
N TYR A 145 10.28 -9.77 -14.63
CA TYR A 145 10.80 -8.48 -14.18
C TYR A 145 9.89 -7.91 -13.11
N TRP A 146 10.37 -7.93 -11.88
CA TRP A 146 9.70 -7.36 -10.73
C TRP A 146 9.64 -5.83 -10.79
N HIS A 147 8.47 -5.28 -10.44
CA HIS A 147 8.24 -3.84 -10.32
C HIS A 147 7.25 -3.56 -9.19
N PHE A 148 7.31 -2.36 -8.63
CA PHE A 148 6.50 -1.96 -7.48
C PHE A 148 6.58 -2.96 -6.30
N PRO A 149 7.79 -3.39 -5.92
CA PRO A 149 7.98 -4.42 -4.91
C PRO A 149 7.46 -4.00 -3.53
N ILE A 150 7.02 -5.00 -2.78
CA ILE A 150 6.88 -4.92 -1.34
C ILE A 150 7.77 -5.98 -0.71
N GLY A 151 8.70 -5.56 0.15
CA GLY A 151 9.58 -6.47 0.88
C GLY A 151 10.76 -6.98 0.06
N MET A 152 11.59 -6.09 -0.50
CA MET A 152 12.81 -6.48 -1.23
C MET A 152 13.77 -7.26 -0.31
N PHE A 153 14.17 -8.45 -0.74
CA PHE A 153 15.05 -9.35 0.01
C PHE A 153 16.53 -9.02 -0.16
N CYS A 154 17.35 -9.44 0.81
CA CYS A 154 18.78 -9.17 0.81
C CYS A 154 19.60 -9.96 -0.22
N ASN A 155 18.98 -10.92 -0.92
CA ASN A 155 19.54 -11.59 -2.09
C ASN A 155 19.42 -10.75 -3.38
N ALA A 156 18.68 -9.63 -3.36
CA ALA A 156 18.55 -8.74 -4.50
C ALA A 156 19.93 -8.15 -4.90
N PRO A 157 20.20 -7.94 -6.20
CA PRO A 157 21.47 -7.37 -6.65
C PRO A 157 21.82 -6.06 -5.96
N SER A 158 23.12 -5.82 -5.73
CA SER A 158 23.62 -4.62 -5.04
C SER A 158 23.18 -3.32 -5.72
N SER A 159 22.94 -3.34 -7.04
CA SER A 159 22.37 -2.22 -7.78
C SER A 159 21.03 -1.76 -7.22
N TYR A 160 20.13 -2.68 -6.87
CA TYR A 160 18.84 -2.37 -6.26
C TYR A 160 18.98 -1.99 -4.78
N GLN A 161 19.87 -2.67 -4.05
CA GLN A 161 20.15 -2.32 -2.65
C GLN A 161 20.70 -0.89 -2.48
N ASN A 162 21.42 -0.38 -3.48
CA ASN A 162 22.00 0.96 -3.46
C ASN A 162 21.08 2.02 -4.13
N SER A 163 20.44 1.67 -5.24
CA SER A 163 19.64 2.62 -6.04
C SER A 163 18.18 2.70 -5.60
N GLY A 164 17.70 1.70 -4.86
CA GLY A 164 16.31 1.60 -4.41
C GLY A 164 15.50 0.55 -5.18
N MET A 165 14.26 0.42 -4.75
CA MET A 165 13.24 -0.47 -5.29
C MET A 165 12.70 0.04 -6.63
N PRO A 166 12.57 -0.81 -7.67
CA PRO A 166 12.03 -0.40 -8.96
C PRO A 166 10.54 -0.07 -8.84
N ALA A 167 10.18 1.21 -8.83
CA ALA A 167 8.78 1.62 -8.95
C ALA A 167 8.28 1.30 -10.37
N HIS A 168 8.97 1.82 -11.38
CA HIS A 168 8.74 1.51 -12.79
C HIS A 168 9.95 1.97 -13.59
N ARG A 169 10.49 1.20 -14.53
CA ARG A 169 11.67 1.64 -15.31
C ARG A 169 11.44 3.01 -15.97
N PRO A 170 12.37 3.98 -15.85
CA PRO A 170 13.69 3.88 -15.20
C PRO A 170 13.73 4.28 -13.71
N ASN A 171 12.59 4.55 -13.10
CA ASN A 171 12.45 5.09 -11.75
C ASN A 171 12.59 4.02 -10.66
N SER A 172 13.50 4.27 -9.72
CA SER A 172 13.61 3.57 -8.44
C SER A 172 13.31 4.52 -7.28
N VAL A 173 12.78 3.97 -6.21
CA VAL A 173 12.43 4.68 -4.98
C VAL A 173 13.09 4.01 -3.78
N LYS A 174 13.46 4.78 -2.76
CA LYS A 174 13.98 4.24 -1.50
C LYS A 174 12.86 4.01 -0.50
N ARG A 175 11.73 4.71 -0.65
CA ARG A 175 10.58 4.59 0.23
C ARG A 175 9.35 4.08 -0.51
N ILE A 176 8.71 3.08 0.08
CA ILE A 176 7.39 2.58 -0.34
C ILE A 176 6.54 2.41 0.90
N SER A 177 5.26 2.76 0.79
CA SER A 177 4.26 2.46 1.82
C SER A 177 3.07 1.78 1.19
N LEU A 178 2.60 0.72 1.82
CA LEU A 178 1.39 0.01 1.43
C LEU A 178 0.34 0.22 2.52
N TRP A 179 -0.85 0.55 2.06
CA TRP A 179 -2.01 0.85 2.86
C TRP A 179 -3.15 -0.07 2.48
N SER A 180 -3.95 -0.50 3.45
CA SER A 180 -5.16 -1.30 3.23
C SER A 180 -6.35 -0.61 3.86
N ALA A 181 -7.44 -0.50 3.11
CA ALA A 181 -8.69 0.02 3.65
C ALA A 181 -9.20 -0.90 4.76
N ILE A 182 -9.76 -0.29 5.80
CA ILE A 182 -10.42 -1.01 6.88
C ILE A 182 -11.93 -0.81 6.81
N SER A 183 -12.67 -1.90 6.98
CA SER A 183 -14.13 -1.90 6.99
C SER A 183 -14.64 -1.09 8.17
N GLU A 184 -15.55 -0.15 7.89
CA GLU A 184 -16.16 0.73 8.90
C GLU A 184 -16.92 -0.05 9.98
N TYR A 185 -17.47 -1.22 9.64
CA TYR A 185 -18.15 -2.12 10.58
C TYR A 185 -17.24 -2.61 11.71
N GLN A 186 -15.92 -2.64 11.50
CA GLN A 186 -14.95 -3.06 12.53
C GLN A 186 -14.29 -1.88 13.27
N ILE A 187 -14.58 -0.64 12.88
CA ILE A 187 -14.17 0.59 13.58
C ILE A 187 -15.12 0.87 14.77
N GLU A 188 -15.98 -0.08 15.16
CA GLU A 188 -16.76 0.02 16.40
C GLU A 188 -15.91 -0.18 17.67
N LEU A 189 -14.62 -0.48 17.53
CA LEU A 189 -13.63 -0.41 18.61
C LEU A 189 -13.06 1.00 18.73
N ASN A 190 -13.68 1.75 19.65
CA ASN A 190 -13.37 3.08 20.19
C ASN A 190 -14.21 4.23 19.62
N LYS A 191 -15.20 4.68 20.41
CA LYS A 191 -15.68 6.04 20.69
C LYS A 191 -15.03 7.24 19.93
N ILE A 192 -14.84 7.16 18.62
CA ILE A 192 -14.33 8.24 17.75
C ILE A 192 -15.37 8.57 16.67
N LYS A 193 -16.53 7.93 16.67
CA LYS A 193 -17.69 8.32 15.84
C LYS A 193 -18.29 9.69 16.21
N TYR A 194 -17.81 10.41 17.24
CA TYR A 194 -18.41 11.68 17.68
C TYR A 194 -17.50 12.88 17.97
N SER A 195 -16.17 12.84 17.80
CA SER A 195 -15.34 14.05 18.09
C SER A 195 -14.81 14.82 16.89
N CYS A 196 -14.78 14.25 15.67
CA CYS A 196 -14.31 14.98 14.48
C CYS A 196 -15.37 15.22 13.41
N ILE A 197 -16.51 14.50 13.44
CA ILE A 197 -17.60 14.72 12.48
C ILE A 197 -18.36 16.02 12.77
N LEU A 198 -18.42 16.48 14.03
CA LEU A 198 -18.94 17.83 14.31
C LEU A 198 -18.04 18.96 13.77
N SER A 199 -16.72 18.74 13.64
CA SER A 199 -15.80 19.77 13.14
C SER A 199 -15.92 19.96 11.62
N ILE A 200 -16.05 18.87 10.86
CA ILE A 200 -16.14 18.93 9.40
C ILE A 200 -17.53 19.41 8.94
N TYR A 201 -18.60 19.01 9.63
CA TYR A 201 -19.93 19.56 9.36
C TYR A 201 -20.08 21.03 9.78
N ASN A 202 -19.42 21.47 10.86
CA ASN A 202 -19.42 22.88 11.24
C ASN A 202 -18.66 23.75 10.23
N SER A 203 -17.59 23.25 9.61
CA SER A 203 -16.85 23.99 8.57
C SER A 203 -17.70 24.18 7.30
N LEU A 204 -18.34 23.11 6.80
CA LEU A 204 -19.17 23.19 5.59
C LEU A 204 -20.50 23.94 5.82
N ALA A 205 -21.08 23.86 7.02
CA ALA A 205 -22.25 24.64 7.37
C ALA A 205 -21.93 26.14 7.55
N PHE A 206 -20.73 26.49 8.04
CA PHE A 206 -20.30 27.89 8.12
C PHE A 206 -20.09 28.50 6.73
N ASP A 207 -19.42 27.78 5.82
CA ASP A 207 -19.16 28.28 4.47
C ASP A 207 -20.47 28.47 3.68
N LEU A 208 -21.46 27.59 3.87
CA LEU A 208 -22.77 27.72 3.23
C LEU A 208 -23.61 28.86 3.83
N LEU A 209 -23.51 29.12 5.14
CA LEU A 209 -24.20 30.24 5.79
C LEU A 209 -23.58 31.60 5.42
N THR A 210 -22.25 31.69 5.26
CA THR A 210 -21.61 32.93 4.79
C THR A 210 -21.95 33.29 3.34
N LEU A 211 -22.24 32.31 2.49
CA LEU A 211 -22.69 32.55 1.11
C LEU A 211 -24.15 33.03 1.02
N ILE A 212 -25.00 32.66 1.99
CA ILE A 212 -26.40 33.11 2.02
C ILE A 212 -26.52 34.55 2.53
N PHE A 213 -25.59 35.02 3.37
CA PHE A 213 -25.59 36.41 3.89
C PHE A 213 -24.90 37.45 2.99
N ILE A 214 -24.30 37.06 1.86
CA ILE A 214 -23.67 38.00 0.89
C ILE A 214 -24.57 38.21 -0.36
N CYS A 215 -25.70 37.51 -0.46
CA CYS A 215 -26.71 37.69 -1.51
C CYS A 215 -28.11 38.00 -0.94
N SER A 216 -28.19 38.86 0.08
CA SER A 216 -29.44 39.47 0.58
C SER A 216 -29.34 40.99 0.55
#